data_AF-A0A497JQF2-F1
#
_entry.id   AF-A0A497JQF2-F1
#
_cell.length_a   1.000
_cell.length_b   1.000
_cell.length_c   1.000
_cell.angle_alpha   90.00
_cell.angle_beta   90.00
_cell.angle_gamma   90.00
#
_symmetry.space_group_name_H-M   'P 1'
#
loop_
_entity.id
_entity.type
_entity.pdbx_description
1 polymer ?
#
loop_
_entity_poly.entity_id
_entity_poly.type
_entity_poly.pdbx_seq_one_letter_code
_entity_poly.pdbx_strand_id
1 'polypeptide(L)'
;MGVHWDHETARFAVLNFLIDCMKQTLASMIQEAEDKIVRDRLKALLSLIDGGKQEYLIFVNHRRIDENIPDIEVLGGFMLIEVKSKSAEFDAARRKLEKDYCPCYANVRYALVTDGRFYIIYKVEGGRLTKSGQGSPEGIRSRIIEIFTEGLSTYCGLPPTSDKIYEVFSSLEVDLELLKELFEDKKIADSP
;
A
#
# COMPACT_ATOMS: atom_id res chain seq x y z
N MET A 1 20.28 31.19 0.30
CA MET A 1 20.13 30.57 1.63
C MET A 1 19.60 29.17 1.40
N GLY A 2 20.37 28.13 1.73
CA GLY A 2 19.90 26.75 1.57
C GLY A 2 18.82 26.44 2.61
N VAL A 3 17.74 25.78 2.20
CA VAL A 3 16.72 25.27 3.12
C VAL A 3 17.41 24.29 4.08
N HIS A 4 17.30 24.51 5.38
CA HIS A 4 17.82 23.57 6.37
C HIS A 4 16.98 22.29 6.31
N TRP A 5 17.60 21.18 5.90
CA TRP A 5 16.93 19.88 5.85
C TRP A 5 16.91 19.22 7.23
N ASP A 6 15.89 19.56 8.02
CA ASP A 6 15.60 18.91 9.29
C ASP A 6 14.48 17.87 9.16
N HIS A 7 14.16 17.21 10.27
CA HIS A 7 13.17 16.14 10.30
C HIS A 7 11.77 16.61 9.90
N GLU A 8 11.38 17.83 10.30
CA GLU A 8 10.05 18.35 10.02
C GLU A 8 9.94 18.78 8.55
N THR A 9 11.00 19.35 7.99
CA THR A 9 11.11 19.64 6.56
C THR A 9 11.00 18.36 5.73
N ALA A 10 11.70 17.29 6.14
CA ALA A 10 11.59 15.98 5.49
C ALA A 10 10.17 15.43 5.58
N ARG A 11 9.54 15.49 6.76
CA ARG A 11 8.17 15.00 6.99
C ARG A 11 7.15 15.76 6.14
N PHE A 12 7.26 17.08 6.07
CA PHE A 12 6.39 17.92 5.24
C PHE A 12 6.56 17.59 3.74
N ALA A 13 7.79 17.42 3.28
CA ALA A 13 8.07 17.02 1.90
C ALA A 13 7.46 15.64 1.56
N VAL A 14 7.62 14.67 2.46
CA VAL A 14 7.05 13.33 2.32
C VAL A 14 5.51 13.40 2.31
N LEU A 15 4.91 14.16 3.21
CA LEU A 15 3.45 14.31 3.28
C LEU A 15 2.88 14.85 1.96
N ASN A 16 3.44 15.93 1.42
CA ASN A 16 2.97 16.50 0.16
C ASN A 16 3.14 15.51 -1.00
N PHE A 17 4.28 14.81 -1.06
CA PHE A 17 4.51 13.79 -2.07
C PHE A 17 3.47 12.66 -2.01
N LEU A 18 3.13 12.18 -0.81
CA LEU A 18 2.11 11.14 -0.62
C LEU A 18 0.71 11.65 -0.96
N ILE A 19 0.37 12.90 -0.59
CA ILE A 19 -0.90 13.53 -0.95
C ILE A 19 -1.05 13.58 -2.47
N ASP A 20 -0.03 14.04 -3.19
CA ASP A 20 -0.05 14.11 -4.65
C ASP A 20 -0.23 12.73 -5.29
N CYS A 21 0.49 11.72 -4.80
CA CYS A 21 0.33 10.34 -5.28
C CYS A 21 -1.07 9.79 -4.99
N MET A 22 -1.65 10.08 -3.82
CA MET A 22 -2.99 9.62 -3.45
C MET A 22 -4.06 10.28 -4.32
N LYS A 23 -3.95 11.59 -4.58
CA LYS A 23 -4.86 12.29 -5.51
C LYS A 23 -4.80 11.71 -6.91
N GLN A 24 -3.59 11.49 -7.43
CA GLN A 24 -3.39 10.88 -8.74
C GLN A 24 -4.01 9.47 -8.82
N THR A 25 -3.80 8.67 -7.77
CA THR A 25 -4.36 7.31 -7.68
C THR A 25 -5.89 7.34 -7.69
N LEU A 26 -6.51 8.16 -6.83
CA LEU A 26 -7.96 8.31 -6.76
C LEU A 26 -8.53 8.80 -8.10
N ALA A 27 -7.89 9.77 -8.75
CA ALA A 27 -8.32 10.28 -10.04
C ALA A 27 -8.32 9.18 -11.12
N SER A 28 -7.27 8.36 -11.20
CA SER A 28 -7.20 7.21 -12.12
C SER A 28 -8.31 6.21 -11.84
N MET A 29 -8.45 5.79 -10.58
CA MET A 29 -9.46 4.81 -10.19
C MET A 29 -10.90 5.32 -10.43
N ILE A 30 -11.17 6.62 -10.28
CA ILE A 30 -12.48 7.22 -10.60
C ILE A 30 -12.78 7.13 -12.11
N GLN A 31 -11.78 7.33 -12.97
CA GLN A 31 -11.93 7.24 -14.42
C GLN A 31 -12.18 5.79 -14.86
N GLU A 32 -11.53 4.83 -14.21
CA GLU A 32 -11.61 3.40 -14.52
C GLU A 32 -12.83 2.70 -13.88
N ALA A 33 -13.37 3.23 -12.77
CA ALA A 33 -14.46 2.57 -12.05
C ALA A 33 -15.78 2.55 -12.85
N GLU A 34 -16.22 1.36 -13.27
CA GLU A 34 -17.52 1.16 -13.93
C GLU A 34 -18.70 1.27 -12.95
N ASP A 35 -18.53 0.74 -11.73
CA ASP A 35 -19.55 0.76 -10.69
C ASP A 35 -19.74 2.17 -10.11
N LYS A 36 -20.98 2.67 -10.13
CA LYS A 36 -21.33 4.02 -9.66
C LYS A 36 -21.08 4.19 -8.15
N ILE A 37 -21.42 3.19 -7.33
CA ILE A 37 -21.26 3.24 -5.87
C ILE A 37 -19.77 3.35 -5.53
N VAL A 38 -18.95 2.53 -6.18
CA VAL A 38 -17.48 2.60 -6.07
C VAL A 38 -16.98 3.98 -6.47
N ARG A 39 -17.39 4.46 -7.65
CA ARG A 39 -16.96 5.77 -8.17
C ARG A 39 -17.33 6.90 -7.22
N ASP A 40 -18.52 6.87 -6.63
CA ASP A 40 -19.00 7.88 -5.68
C ASP A 40 -18.21 7.82 -4.36
N ARG A 41 -17.84 6.62 -3.88
CA ARG A 41 -16.94 6.46 -2.72
C ARG A 41 -15.55 7.04 -3.00
N LEU A 42 -14.95 6.72 -4.14
CA LEU A 42 -13.63 7.25 -4.53
C LEU A 42 -13.65 8.78 -4.65
N LYS A 43 -14.72 9.35 -5.21
CA LYS A 43 -14.91 10.82 -5.27
C LYS A 43 -15.04 11.45 -3.88
N ALA A 44 -15.73 10.79 -2.94
CA ALA A 44 -15.83 11.27 -1.57
C ALA A 44 -14.45 11.29 -0.89
N LEU A 45 -13.63 10.25 -1.10
CA LEU A 45 -12.25 10.21 -0.61
C LEU A 45 -11.39 11.32 -1.21
N LEU A 46 -11.47 11.54 -2.54
CA LEU A 46 -10.74 12.63 -3.20
C LEU A 46 -11.15 14.01 -2.64
N SER A 47 -12.45 14.21 -2.42
CA SER A 47 -12.98 15.45 -1.84
C SER A 47 -12.48 15.72 -0.41
N LEU A 48 -12.20 14.67 0.38
CA LEU A 48 -11.57 14.83 1.69
C LEU A 48 -10.15 15.40 1.55
N ILE A 49 -9.35 14.84 0.65
CA ILE A 49 -7.97 15.31 0.43
C ILE A 49 -7.98 16.73 -0.13
N ASP A 50 -8.83 17.04 -1.10
CA ASP A 50 -8.96 18.39 -1.65
C ASP A 50 -9.45 19.41 -0.62
N GLY A 51 -10.29 18.97 0.33
CA GLY A 51 -10.75 19.77 1.47
C GLY A 51 -9.76 19.89 2.63
N GLY A 52 -8.51 19.41 2.47
CA GLY A 52 -7.47 19.48 3.50
C GLY A 52 -7.67 18.49 4.67
N LYS A 53 -8.51 17.47 4.48
CA LYS A 53 -8.81 16.40 5.44
C LYS A 53 -8.05 15.12 5.08
N GLN A 54 -6.80 15.24 4.68
CA GLN A 54 -5.97 14.09 4.30
C GLN A 54 -5.74 13.11 5.47
N GLU A 55 -5.87 13.53 6.73
CA GLU A 55 -5.65 12.71 7.92
C GLU A 55 -6.54 11.46 8.01
N TYR A 56 -7.65 11.42 7.26
CA TYR A 56 -8.50 10.24 7.14
C TYR A 56 -7.87 9.12 6.29
N LEU A 57 -6.85 9.45 5.48
CA LEU A 57 -6.16 8.51 4.58
C LEU A 57 -4.66 8.47 4.82
N ILE A 58 -4.06 9.58 5.25
CA ILE A 58 -2.64 9.74 5.56
C ILE A 58 -2.55 10.44 6.92
N PHE A 59 -2.40 9.66 7.98
CA PHE A 59 -2.32 10.16 9.34
C PHE A 59 -0.85 10.45 9.70
N VAL A 60 -0.58 11.69 10.13
CA VAL A 60 0.75 12.11 10.59
C VAL A 60 0.77 12.16 12.11
N ASN A 61 1.69 11.41 12.72
CA ASN A 61 1.82 11.43 14.16
C ASN A 61 2.72 12.59 14.63
N HIS A 62 2.11 13.61 15.23
CA HIS A 62 2.80 14.83 15.67
C HIS A 62 3.47 14.75 17.07
N ARG A 63 3.54 13.56 17.70
CA ARG A 63 4.12 13.29 19.04
C ARG A 63 3.60 14.17 20.19
N ARG A 64 2.86 13.54 21.11
CA ARG A 64 2.98 13.72 22.57
C ARG A 64 2.63 12.38 23.23
N ILE A 65 3.55 11.85 24.06
CA ILE A 65 3.41 10.68 24.94
C ILE A 65 3.81 9.32 24.31
N ASP A 66 4.93 8.78 24.81
CA ASP A 66 5.35 7.38 25.01
C ASP A 66 4.74 6.19 24.22
N GLU A 67 4.31 6.37 22.98
CA GLU A 67 3.80 5.25 22.19
C GLU A 67 4.67 4.93 20.97
N ASN A 68 4.88 3.63 20.80
CA ASN A 68 5.70 2.99 19.78
C ASN A 68 4.98 3.05 18.41
N ILE A 69 4.80 4.26 17.87
CA ILE A 69 3.99 4.55 16.68
C ILE A 69 4.87 5.12 15.55
N PRO A 70 4.63 4.75 14.27
CA PRO A 70 5.30 5.33 13.11
C PRO A 70 5.05 6.84 12.94
N ASP A 71 5.94 7.50 12.19
CA ASP A 71 5.80 8.93 11.85
C ASP A 71 4.55 9.22 10.99
N ILE A 72 4.25 8.34 10.04
CA ILE A 72 3.08 8.46 9.16
C ILE A 72 2.45 7.08 8.97
N GLU A 73 1.13 7.02 9.04
CA GLU A 73 0.30 5.87 8.70
C GLU A 73 -0.55 6.18 7.47
N VAL A 74 -0.68 5.22 6.57
CA VAL A 74 -1.47 5.38 5.35
C VAL A 74 -2.52 4.27 5.25
N LEU A 75 -3.75 4.68 4.90
CA LEU A 75 -4.95 3.84 4.76
C LEU A 75 -5.20 2.96 5.99
N GLY A 76 -5.17 3.58 7.17
CA GLY A 76 -5.43 2.91 8.45
C GLY A 76 -4.40 1.86 8.83
N GLY A 77 -3.13 2.03 8.43
CA GLY A 77 -2.03 1.11 8.77
C GLY A 77 -1.63 0.14 7.65
N PHE A 78 -2.23 0.24 6.46
CA PHE A 78 -1.83 -0.55 5.28
C PHE A 78 -0.36 -0.33 4.91
N MET A 79 0.11 0.92 5.02
CA MET A 79 1.51 1.28 4.90
C MET A 79 1.96 2.13 6.09
N LEU A 80 3.09 1.74 6.69
CA LEU A 80 3.72 2.45 7.81
C LEU A 80 5.00 3.14 7.34
N ILE A 81 5.25 4.37 7.76
CA ILE A 81 6.38 5.16 7.27
C ILE A 81 7.18 5.72 8.44
N GLU A 82 8.48 5.56 8.37
CA GLU A 82 9.45 6.26 9.22
C GLU A 82 10.20 7.30 8.40
N VAL A 83 10.14 8.54 8.85
CA VAL A 83 10.87 9.65 8.26
C VAL A 83 12.14 9.88 9.08
N LYS A 84 13.25 10.16 8.41
CA LYS A 84 14.52 10.48 9.07
C LYS A 84 15.14 11.71 8.46
N SER A 85 15.99 12.39 9.21
CA SER A 85 16.72 13.55 8.68
C SER A 85 17.91 13.12 7.81
N LYS A 86 18.45 11.91 8.07
CA LYS A 86 19.66 11.39 7.45
C LYS A 86 19.50 9.91 7.07
N SER A 87 20.04 9.55 5.91
CA SER A 87 20.07 8.16 5.41
C SER A 87 20.83 7.19 6.33
N ALA A 88 21.81 7.67 7.10
CA ALA A 88 22.53 6.86 8.08
C ALA A 88 21.61 6.25 9.17
N GLU A 89 20.41 6.82 9.37
CA GLU A 89 19.44 6.35 10.35
C GLU A 89 18.51 5.26 9.78
N PHE A 90 18.58 4.98 8.47
CA PHE A 90 17.60 4.13 7.78
C PHE A 90 17.60 2.69 8.28
N ASP A 91 18.76 2.12 8.59
CA ASP A 91 18.83 0.75 9.10
C ASP A 91 18.19 0.62 10.49
N ALA A 92 18.34 1.65 11.33
CA ALA A 92 17.68 1.69 12.63
C ALA A 92 16.16 1.85 12.46
N ALA A 93 15.72 2.74 11.58
CA ALA A 93 14.31 2.94 11.25
C ALA A 93 13.66 1.68 10.67
N ARG A 94 14.34 0.97 9.75
CA ARG A 94 13.90 -0.31 9.19
C ARG A 94 13.69 -1.36 10.29
N ARG A 95 14.67 -1.49 11.20
CA ARG A 95 14.56 -2.44 12.33
C ARG A 95 13.40 -2.08 13.25
N LYS A 96 13.15 -0.79 13.47
CA LYS A 96 12.01 -0.31 14.25
C LYS A 96 10.67 -0.69 13.58
N LEU A 97 10.52 -0.40 12.29
CA LEU A 97 9.34 -0.82 11.51
C LEU A 97 9.12 -2.33 11.62
N GLU A 98 10.16 -3.13 11.44
CA GLU A 98 10.08 -4.59 11.43
C GLU A 98 9.72 -5.19 12.80
N LYS A 99 10.34 -4.72 13.88
CA LYS A 99 10.25 -5.34 15.21
C LYS A 99 9.16 -4.73 16.09
N ASP A 100 8.95 -3.44 15.96
CA ASP A 100 8.20 -2.65 16.94
C ASP A 100 6.81 -2.31 16.40
N TYR A 101 6.72 -1.95 15.12
CA TYR A 101 5.46 -1.47 14.54
C TYR A 101 4.71 -2.55 13.78
N CYS A 102 5.29 -3.17 12.74
CA CYS A 102 4.57 -4.12 11.89
C CYS A 102 3.81 -5.22 12.67
N PRO A 103 4.34 -5.79 13.77
CA PRO A 103 3.60 -6.76 14.58
C PRO A 103 2.32 -6.22 15.24
N CYS A 104 2.23 -4.91 15.44
CA CYS A 104 1.09 -4.24 16.08
C CYS A 104 -0.04 -3.87 15.09
N TYR A 105 0.19 -3.96 13.78
CA TYR A 105 -0.77 -3.56 12.74
C TYR A 105 -1.27 -4.78 11.95
N ALA A 106 -2.54 -5.14 12.11
CA ALA A 106 -3.10 -6.34 11.47
C ALA A 106 -3.17 -6.25 9.93
N ASN A 107 -3.29 -5.04 9.39
CA ASN A 107 -3.47 -4.78 7.96
C ASN A 107 -2.20 -4.31 7.25
N VAL A 108 -1.05 -4.26 7.92
CA VAL A 108 0.18 -3.79 7.29
C VAL A 108 0.58 -4.72 6.14
N ARG A 109 0.89 -4.10 5.00
CA ARG A 109 1.38 -4.77 3.79
C ARG A 109 2.67 -4.15 3.27
N TYR A 110 2.87 -2.87 3.57
CA TYR A 110 4.06 -2.14 3.16
C TYR A 110 4.65 -1.33 4.31
N ALA A 111 5.95 -1.14 4.26
CA ALA A 111 6.68 -0.24 5.15
C ALA A 111 7.62 0.64 4.31
N LEU A 112 7.86 1.87 4.77
CA LEU A 112 8.66 2.83 4.04
C LEU A 112 9.62 3.55 4.98
N VAL A 113 10.88 3.66 4.57
CA VAL A 113 11.88 4.51 5.23
C VAL A 113 12.32 5.58 4.24
N THR A 114 12.35 6.84 4.67
CA THR A 114 12.70 7.95 3.79
C THR A 114 13.29 9.13 4.56
N ASP A 115 14.08 9.94 3.85
CA ASP A 115 14.46 11.27 4.29
C ASP A 115 13.81 12.39 3.47
N GLY A 116 12.78 12.04 2.68
CA GLY A 116 12.08 12.91 1.73
C GLY A 116 12.79 13.09 0.38
N ARG A 117 14.08 12.76 0.29
CA ARG A 117 14.86 12.81 -0.97
C ARG A 117 15.14 11.42 -1.52
N PHE A 118 15.25 10.42 -0.66
CA PHE A 118 15.43 9.02 -1.03
C PHE A 118 14.49 8.13 -0.23
N TYR A 119 13.83 7.22 -0.92
CA TYR A 119 12.79 6.35 -0.38
C TYR A 119 13.26 4.91 -0.51
N ILE A 120 12.98 4.11 0.51
CA ILE A 120 13.12 2.65 0.46
C ILE A 120 11.79 2.05 0.89
N ILE A 121 11.21 1.27 -0.02
CA ILE A 121 9.93 0.60 0.16
C ILE A 121 10.20 -0.87 0.46
N TYR A 122 9.49 -1.38 1.45
CA TYR A 122 9.50 -2.79 1.86
C TYR A 122 8.09 -3.35 1.77
N LYS A 123 7.99 -4.59 1.32
CA LYS A 123 6.79 -5.41 1.46
C LYS A 123 6.89 -6.19 2.78
N VAL A 124 5.77 -6.29 3.49
CA VAL A 124 5.67 -7.03 4.75
C VAL A 124 5.14 -8.43 4.47
N GLU A 125 5.98 -9.44 4.68
CA GLU A 125 5.63 -10.85 4.43
C GLU A 125 6.10 -11.71 5.60
N GLY A 126 5.18 -12.45 6.23
CA GLY A 126 5.52 -13.32 7.36
C GLY A 126 6.20 -12.59 8.54
N GLY A 127 5.87 -11.32 8.75
CA GLY A 127 6.48 -10.48 9.78
C GLY A 127 7.90 -9.96 9.46
N ARG A 128 8.35 -10.08 8.21
CA ARG A 128 9.66 -9.59 7.75
C ARG A 128 9.51 -8.50 6.70
N LEU A 129 10.52 -7.63 6.63
CA LEU A 129 10.60 -6.57 5.62
C LEU A 129 11.48 -6.98 4.44
N THR A 130 10.86 -7.24 3.29
CA THR A 130 11.57 -7.52 2.04
C THR A 130 11.58 -6.27 1.17
N LYS A 131 12.75 -5.83 0.72
CA LYS A 131 12.89 -4.63 -0.11
C LYS A 131 12.15 -4.80 -1.45
N SER A 132 11.24 -3.88 -1.76
CA SER A 132 10.40 -3.92 -2.97
C SER A 132 10.53 -2.69 -3.87
N GLY A 133 11.35 -1.71 -3.49
CA GLY A 133 11.62 -0.53 -4.32
C GLY A 133 12.53 0.47 -3.60
N GLN A 134 13.24 1.30 -4.36
CA GLN A 134 13.99 2.44 -3.82
C GLN A 134 14.27 3.49 -4.90
N GLY A 135 14.46 4.75 -4.50
CA GLY A 135 14.80 5.83 -5.43
C GLY A 135 14.42 7.23 -4.92
N SER A 136 14.55 8.22 -5.80
CA SER A 136 14.03 9.58 -5.58
C SER A 136 12.50 9.59 -5.60
N PRO A 137 11.83 10.70 -5.19
CA PRO A 137 10.38 10.83 -5.31
C PRO A 137 9.85 10.48 -6.71
N GLU A 138 10.52 10.93 -7.75
CA GLU A 138 10.16 10.68 -9.15
C GLU A 138 10.34 9.20 -9.50
N GLY A 139 11.46 8.60 -9.09
CA GLY A 139 11.79 7.20 -9.40
C GLY A 139 10.89 6.18 -8.70
N ILE A 140 10.27 6.54 -7.57
CA ILE A 140 9.39 5.64 -6.79
C ILE A 140 7.91 5.98 -6.92
N ARG A 141 7.54 7.07 -7.60
CA ARG A 141 6.15 7.54 -7.72
C ARG A 141 5.19 6.45 -8.22
N SER A 142 5.52 5.79 -9.32
CA SER A 142 4.67 4.73 -9.88
C SER A 142 4.47 3.59 -8.87
N ARG A 143 5.51 3.24 -8.11
CA ARG A 143 5.43 2.19 -7.10
C ARG A 143 4.53 2.58 -5.93
N ILE A 144 4.54 3.85 -5.50
CA ILE A 144 3.62 4.35 -4.47
C ILE A 144 2.17 4.36 -4.99
N ILE A 145 1.96 4.76 -6.24
CA ILE A 145 0.62 4.71 -6.87
C ILE A 145 0.10 3.28 -6.90
N GLU A 146 0.91 2.29 -7.31
CA GLU A 146 0.53 0.87 -7.27
C GLU A 146 0.11 0.42 -5.87
N ILE A 147 0.89 0.79 -4.84
CA ILE A 147 0.60 0.47 -3.44
C ILE A 147 -0.72 1.12 -2.99
N PHE A 148 -0.97 2.37 -3.38
CA PHE A 148 -2.22 3.06 -3.07
C PHE A 148 -3.41 2.44 -3.81
N THR A 149 -3.26 2.05 -5.07
CA THR A 149 -4.30 1.33 -5.82
C THR A 149 -4.66 0.03 -5.13
N GLU A 150 -3.66 -0.73 -4.65
CA GLU A 150 -3.87 -1.96 -3.89
C GLU A 150 -4.61 -1.71 -2.57
N GLY A 151 -4.13 -0.73 -1.80
CA GLY A 151 -4.72 -0.36 -0.50
C GLY A 151 -6.14 0.15 -0.63
N LEU A 152 -6.41 1.06 -1.59
CA LEU A 152 -7.74 1.60 -1.86
C LEU A 152 -8.68 0.53 -2.40
N SER A 153 -8.19 -0.40 -3.22
CA SER A 153 -9.00 -1.54 -3.67
C SER A 153 -9.49 -2.37 -2.49
N THR A 154 -8.61 -2.65 -1.54
CA THR A 154 -8.96 -3.36 -0.30
C THR A 154 -9.91 -2.53 0.58
N TYR A 155 -9.60 -1.24 0.76
CA TYR A 155 -10.33 -0.32 1.65
C TYR A 155 -11.75 -0.02 1.15
N CYS A 156 -11.95 0.12 -0.16
CA CYS A 156 -13.25 0.41 -0.76
C CYS A 156 -14.09 -0.85 -1.03
N GLY A 157 -13.54 -2.05 -0.78
CA GLY A 157 -14.18 -3.32 -1.11
C GLY A 157 -14.32 -3.52 -2.62
N LEU A 158 -13.35 -3.02 -3.40
CA LEU A 158 -13.31 -3.24 -4.84
C LEU A 158 -13.10 -4.73 -5.11
N PRO A 159 -13.92 -5.36 -5.96
CA PRO A 159 -13.62 -6.71 -6.43
C PRO A 159 -12.23 -6.70 -7.09
N PRO A 160 -11.41 -7.76 -6.91
CA PRO A 160 -10.10 -7.84 -7.55
C PRO A 160 -10.23 -7.64 -9.07
N THR A 161 -9.24 -6.97 -9.68
CA THR A 161 -9.20 -6.80 -11.14
C THR A 161 -9.18 -8.17 -11.84
N SER A 162 -9.63 -8.22 -13.10
CA SER A 162 -9.58 -9.44 -13.92
C SER A 162 -8.22 -10.12 -13.88
N ASP A 163 -7.15 -9.33 -13.88
CA ASP A 163 -5.77 -9.82 -13.89
C ASP A 163 -5.38 -10.49 -12.56
N LYS A 164 -5.86 -9.94 -11.43
CA LYS A 164 -5.65 -10.52 -10.09
C LYS A 164 -6.51 -11.76 -9.86
N ILE A 165 -7.72 -11.79 -10.44
CA ILE A 165 -8.54 -13.00 -10.49
C ILE A 165 -7.77 -14.05 -11.30
N TYR A 166 -7.33 -13.72 -12.52
CA TYR A 166 -6.58 -14.64 -13.37
C TYR A 166 -5.32 -15.17 -12.68
N GLU A 167 -4.55 -14.33 -12.00
CA GLU A 167 -3.36 -14.75 -11.26
C GLU A 167 -3.68 -15.79 -10.17
N VAL A 168 -4.72 -15.55 -9.36
CA VAL A 168 -5.17 -16.48 -8.31
C VAL A 168 -5.69 -17.80 -8.89
N PHE A 169 -6.47 -17.72 -9.97
CA PHE A 169 -7.11 -18.88 -10.60
C PHE A 169 -6.22 -19.59 -11.64
N SER A 170 -5.08 -19.01 -12.04
CA SER A 170 -4.12 -19.65 -12.96
C SER A 170 -3.53 -20.93 -12.39
N SER A 171 -3.34 -20.97 -11.06
CA SER A 171 -2.93 -22.18 -10.35
C SER A 171 -3.99 -23.29 -10.39
N LEU A 172 -5.27 -22.92 -10.52
CA LEU A 172 -6.39 -23.85 -10.61
C LEU A 172 -6.63 -24.37 -12.03
N GLU A 173 -6.02 -23.78 -13.06
CA GLU A 173 -6.04 -24.37 -14.42
C GLU A 173 -5.30 -25.72 -14.45
N VAL A 174 -4.20 -25.84 -13.71
CA VAL A 174 -3.46 -27.10 -13.54
C VAL A 174 -4.31 -28.13 -12.80
N ASP A 175 -5.07 -27.69 -11.79
CA ASP A 175 -5.98 -28.56 -11.04
C ASP A 175 -7.23 -28.95 -11.85
N LEU A 176 -7.65 -28.14 -12.83
CA LEU A 176 -8.77 -28.44 -13.73
C LEU A 176 -8.45 -29.59 -14.69
N GLU A 177 -7.21 -29.70 -15.18
CA GLU A 177 -6.76 -30.86 -15.97
C GLU A 177 -6.79 -32.14 -15.12
N LEU A 178 -6.27 -32.08 -13.89
CA LEU A 178 -6.29 -33.16 -12.90
C LEU A 178 -7.71 -33.58 -12.50
N LEU A 179 -8.61 -32.62 -12.31
CA LEU A 179 -10.02 -32.86 -12.02
C LEU A 179 -10.72 -33.51 -13.22
N LYS A 180 -10.42 -33.09 -14.46
CA LYS A 180 -10.97 -33.75 -15.65
C LYS A 180 -10.53 -35.21 -15.74
N GLU A 181 -9.26 -35.52 -15.52
CA GLU A 181 -8.79 -36.92 -15.46
C GLU A 181 -9.53 -37.72 -14.37
N LEU A 182 -9.68 -37.16 -13.17
CA LEU A 182 -10.39 -37.78 -12.04
C LEU A 182 -11.87 -38.07 -12.34
N PHE A 183 -12.51 -37.30 -13.22
CA PHE A 183 -13.93 -37.45 -13.55
C PHE A 183 -14.18 -38.08 -14.94
N GLU A 184 -13.19 -38.20 -15.82
CA GLU A 184 -13.28 -38.97 -17.07
C GLU A 184 -13.29 -40.49 -16.82
N ASP A 185 -12.66 -40.96 -15.74
CA ASP A 185 -12.69 -42.36 -15.31
C ASP A 185 -14.06 -42.80 -14.73
N LYS A 186 -15.02 -41.88 -14.58
CA LYS A 186 -16.42 -42.17 -14.27
C LYS A 186 -17.33 -42.07 -15.49
N LYS A 187 -16.94 -42.68 -16.61
CA LYS A 187 -17.94 -43.35 -17.44
C LYS A 187 -18.45 -44.56 -16.65
N ILE A 188 -19.51 -44.34 -15.88
CA ILE A 188 -20.32 -45.44 -15.33
C ILE A 188 -20.75 -46.28 -16.54
N ALA A 189 -20.11 -47.44 -16.67
CA ALA A 189 -20.41 -48.43 -17.67
C ALA A 189 -21.91 -48.75 -17.61
N ASP A 190 -22.47 -48.91 -18.80
CA ASP A 190 -23.87 -49.23 -19.05
C ASP A 190 -24.43 -50.33 -18.14
N SER A 191 -25.71 -50.13 -17.80
CA SER A 191 -26.76 -51.14 -17.64
C SER A 191 -26.79 -51.98 -16.35
N PRO A 192 -28.00 -52.40 -15.89
CA PRO A 192 -29.08 -52.98 -16.70
C PRO A 192 -30.03 -51.96 -17.33
#